data_AF-A0A419E670-F1
#
_entry.id   AF-A0A419E670-F1
#
_cell.length_a   1.000
_cell.length_b   1.000
_cell.length_c   1.000
_cell.angle_alpha   90.00
_cell.angle_beta   90.00
_cell.angle_gamma   90.00
#
_symmetry.space_group_name_H-M   'P 1'
#
loop_
_entity.id
_entity.type
_entity.pdbx_description
1 polymer ?
#
loop_
_entity_poly.entity_id
_entity_poly.type
_entity_poly.pdbx_seq_one_letter_code
_entity_poly.pdbx_strand_id
1 'polypeptide(L)'
;MKRCKMSHKKTFQIIVLIAVLAGLMGFAGNASAYWCGTSYTVQKGDTLYSIAKSCGTTVSAIKLANPKLDQYIYAGQTLVLPGAYWDNGNGYATYVVARGDTLKSLAARYGTSMDTLASLNGIYNYNLIYEGQRLTVPSGSATPGTPPPPPPSSGKTYVIQKGDTLRKIADRIGVTVNDILAVNPQIINPNRIYAGQTINLPAAASYYTVQSGDTLKKIAARFGVTLDALIALNPQIKDINKIYVGQVVRVQ
;
A
#
# COMPACT_ATOMS: atom_id res chain seq x y z
N MET A 1 55.28 -66.85 9.82
CA MET A 1 54.82 -67.63 8.63
C MET A 1 53.40 -67.19 8.27
N LYS A 2 53.08 -67.20 6.96
CA LYS A 2 51.80 -66.89 6.26
C LYS A 2 51.57 -65.45 5.74
N ARG A 3 52.15 -65.24 4.55
CA ARG A 3 51.69 -64.59 3.30
C ARG A 3 50.34 -63.82 3.25
N CYS A 4 50.43 -62.58 2.77
CA CYS A 4 49.92 -62.02 1.50
C CYS A 4 48.45 -62.26 1.06
N LYS A 5 47.69 -61.16 0.84
CA LYS A 5 47.03 -60.88 -0.46
C LYS A 5 46.55 -59.42 -0.59
N MET A 6 46.63 -58.93 -1.83
CA MET A 6 46.37 -57.56 -2.30
C MET A 6 44.87 -57.21 -2.47
N SER A 7 44.62 -55.89 -2.50
CA SER A 7 43.73 -55.16 -3.43
C SER A 7 42.22 -55.45 -3.39
N HIS A 8 41.40 -54.39 -3.21
CA HIS A 8 40.40 -54.01 -4.21
C HIS A 8 39.65 -52.69 -3.89
N LYS A 9 39.72 -51.78 -4.87
CA LYS A 9 38.62 -51.01 -5.48
C LYS A 9 38.05 -49.73 -4.81
N LYS A 10 38.32 -48.65 -5.55
CA LYS A 10 37.51 -47.44 -5.79
C LYS A 10 36.00 -47.64 -5.59
N THR A 11 35.35 -46.69 -4.91
CA THR A 11 34.26 -45.86 -5.46
C THR A 11 33.87 -44.80 -4.43
N PHE A 12 34.41 -43.58 -4.58
CA PHE A 12 33.81 -42.38 -3.99
C PHE A 12 32.53 -42.13 -4.78
N GLN A 13 31.37 -42.35 -4.17
CA GLN A 13 30.08 -42.08 -4.80
C GLN A 13 29.92 -40.56 -4.96
N ILE A 14 30.05 -40.11 -6.20
CA ILE A 14 29.67 -38.76 -6.61
C ILE A 14 28.15 -38.76 -6.69
N ILE A 15 27.49 -38.15 -5.69
CA ILE A 15 26.06 -37.84 -5.80
C ILE A 15 25.94 -36.60 -6.70
N VAL A 16 25.86 -36.84 -8.00
CA VAL A 16 25.37 -35.86 -8.98
C VAL A 16 23.85 -35.82 -8.82
N LEU A 17 23.30 -34.78 -8.17
CA LEU A 17 21.86 -34.57 -8.19
C LEU A 17 21.48 -33.89 -9.51
N ILE A 18 20.87 -34.69 -10.38
CA ILE A 18 20.27 -34.29 -11.65
C ILE A 18 18.99 -33.49 -11.34
N ALA A 19 18.90 -32.24 -11.81
CA ALA A 19 17.64 -31.49 -11.83
C ALA A 19 16.79 -32.01 -13.00
N VAL A 20 15.64 -32.62 -12.68
CA VAL A 20 14.67 -33.18 -13.64
C VAL A 20 13.65 -32.10 -14.04
N LEU A 21 13.41 -31.98 -15.35
CA LEU A 21 12.36 -31.16 -15.97
C LEU A 21 10.97 -31.83 -15.86
N ALA A 22 9.96 -31.05 -15.44
CA ALA A 22 8.54 -31.15 -15.78
C ALA A 22 7.85 -29.87 -15.26
N GLY A 23 6.93 -29.15 -15.91
CA GLY A 23 6.21 -29.26 -17.17
C GLY A 23 5.03 -28.26 -17.10
N LEU A 24 4.85 -27.45 -18.15
CA LEU A 24 3.63 -26.77 -18.63
C LEU A 24 2.52 -26.35 -17.64
N MET A 25 2.45 -25.05 -17.35
CA MET A 25 1.19 -24.28 -17.36
C MET A 25 1.52 -22.80 -17.65
N GLY A 26 0.91 -22.27 -18.72
CA GLY A 26 1.13 -20.92 -19.19
C GLY A 26 0.49 -19.89 -18.26
N PHE A 27 1.30 -18.95 -17.78
CA PHE A 27 0.84 -17.62 -17.43
C PHE A 27 1.70 -16.63 -18.20
N ALA A 28 1.05 -15.85 -19.06
CA ALA A 28 1.66 -14.69 -19.69
C ALA A 28 1.98 -13.67 -18.60
N GLY A 29 3.23 -13.67 -18.14
CA GLY A 29 3.81 -12.65 -17.28
C GLY A 29 5.23 -12.40 -17.77
N ASN A 30 5.48 -11.20 -18.26
CA ASN A 30 6.81 -10.79 -18.70
C ASN A 30 7.74 -10.72 -17.49
N ALA A 31 8.51 -11.78 -17.24
CA ALA A 31 9.66 -11.75 -16.35
C ALA A 31 10.74 -12.64 -16.96
N SER A 32 11.84 -12.04 -17.38
CA SER A 32 13.05 -12.74 -17.81
C SER A 32 13.43 -13.76 -16.74
N ALA A 33 13.41 -15.05 -17.08
CA ALA A 33 13.71 -16.13 -16.15
C ALA A 33 15.19 -16.06 -15.75
N TYR A 34 15.45 -15.44 -14.61
CA TYR A 34 16.75 -15.52 -13.94
C TYR A 34 16.81 -16.84 -13.17
N TRP A 35 17.94 -17.54 -13.22
CA TRP A 35 18.12 -18.93 -12.77
C TRP A 35 18.02 -19.14 -11.26
N CYS A 36 17.75 -18.07 -10.50
CA CYS A 36 17.65 -18.09 -9.06
C CYS A 36 16.22 -17.75 -8.66
N GLY A 37 15.68 -18.53 -7.73
CA GLY A 37 14.39 -18.21 -7.10
C GLY A 37 14.52 -17.06 -6.10
N THR A 38 13.69 -17.09 -5.07
CA THR A 38 13.68 -16.09 -3.99
C THR A 38 14.79 -16.27 -2.95
N SER A 39 15.62 -17.28 -3.11
CA SER A 39 16.78 -17.57 -2.26
C SER A 39 17.88 -18.27 -3.06
N TYR A 40 19.09 -18.23 -2.53
CA TYR A 40 20.25 -18.90 -3.11
C TYR A 40 21.21 -19.41 -2.04
N THR A 41 21.63 -20.66 -2.15
CA THR A 41 22.63 -21.26 -1.26
C THR A 41 24.03 -21.06 -1.84
N VAL A 42 24.86 -20.28 -1.14
CA VAL A 42 26.23 -19.94 -1.54
C VAL A 42 27.06 -21.20 -1.75
N GLN A 43 27.70 -21.31 -2.91
CA GLN A 43 28.59 -22.41 -3.25
C GLN A 43 30.05 -22.03 -2.98
N LYS A 44 30.93 -23.03 -2.92
CA LYS A 44 32.37 -22.79 -2.77
C LYS A 44 32.89 -22.02 -3.99
N GLY A 45 33.49 -20.85 -3.75
CA GLY A 45 34.02 -19.97 -4.80
C GLY A 45 33.05 -18.88 -5.25
N ASP A 46 31.82 -18.85 -4.72
CA ASP A 46 30.90 -17.77 -4.99
C ASP A 46 31.33 -16.44 -4.37
N THR A 47 30.97 -15.36 -5.06
CA THR A 47 31.03 -14.00 -4.57
C THR A 47 29.64 -13.37 -4.70
N LEU A 48 29.36 -12.32 -3.93
CA LEU A 48 28.10 -11.57 -4.12
C LEU A 48 27.95 -11.06 -5.56
N TYR A 49 29.05 -10.72 -6.23
CA TYR A 49 29.04 -10.28 -7.63
C TYR A 49 28.67 -11.41 -8.59
N SER A 50 29.29 -12.59 -8.46
CA SER A 50 28.99 -13.74 -9.32
C SER A 50 27.54 -14.21 -9.14
N ILE A 51 27.05 -14.23 -7.89
CA ILE A 51 25.66 -14.56 -7.56
C ILE A 51 24.71 -13.50 -8.12
N ALA A 52 24.94 -12.21 -7.89
CA ALA A 52 24.08 -11.15 -8.41
C ALA A 52 23.96 -11.23 -9.93
N LYS A 53 25.09 -11.43 -10.62
CA LYS A 53 25.14 -11.56 -12.07
C LYS A 53 24.37 -12.79 -12.58
N SER A 54 24.55 -13.96 -11.96
CA SER A 54 23.84 -15.18 -12.38
C SER A 54 22.34 -15.12 -12.09
N CYS A 55 21.97 -14.50 -10.97
CA CYS A 55 20.59 -14.35 -10.52
C CYS A 55 19.89 -13.11 -11.08
N GLY A 56 20.53 -12.33 -11.96
CA GLY A 56 19.90 -11.18 -12.60
C GLY A 56 19.59 -9.99 -11.71
N THR A 57 20.21 -9.93 -10.55
CA THR A 57 20.01 -8.89 -9.53
C THR A 57 21.29 -8.08 -9.34
N THR A 58 21.35 -7.24 -8.31
CA THR A 58 22.52 -6.44 -7.97
C THR A 58 23.09 -6.83 -6.62
N VAL A 59 24.40 -6.61 -6.44
CA VAL A 59 25.05 -6.80 -5.13
C VAL A 59 24.37 -5.95 -4.06
N SER A 60 23.94 -4.74 -4.41
CA SER A 60 23.23 -3.86 -3.49
C SER A 60 21.87 -4.43 -3.08
N ALA A 61 21.11 -5.00 -4.02
CA ALA A 61 19.82 -5.61 -3.73
C ALA A 61 19.98 -6.84 -2.82
N ILE A 62 20.99 -7.69 -3.06
CA ILE A 62 21.29 -8.82 -2.18
C ILE A 62 21.64 -8.32 -0.77
N LYS A 63 22.48 -7.28 -0.64
CA LYS A 63 22.82 -6.71 0.67
C LYS A 63 21.60 -6.13 1.40
N LEU A 64 20.76 -5.37 0.70
CA LEU A 64 19.53 -4.80 1.28
C LEU A 64 18.55 -5.89 1.73
N ALA A 65 18.43 -6.97 0.96
CA ALA A 65 17.56 -8.09 1.30
C ALA A 65 18.03 -8.86 2.54
N ASN A 66 19.35 -8.84 2.80
CA ASN A 66 20.04 -9.54 3.89
C ASN A 66 20.71 -8.53 4.84
N PRO A 67 19.96 -7.80 5.68
CA PRO A 67 20.52 -6.75 6.54
C PRO A 67 21.50 -7.26 7.61
N LYS A 68 21.52 -8.58 7.87
CA LYS A 68 22.48 -9.25 8.77
C LYS A 68 23.71 -9.81 8.04
N LEU A 69 23.86 -9.50 6.76
CA LEU A 69 24.99 -9.97 5.98
C LEU A 69 26.25 -9.21 6.39
N ASP A 70 27.24 -9.94 6.89
CA ASP A 70 28.55 -9.38 7.19
C ASP A 70 29.34 -9.08 5.91
N GLN A 71 30.59 -8.63 6.06
CA GLN A 71 31.48 -8.34 4.93
C GLN A 71 31.73 -9.57 4.03
N TYR A 72 31.59 -10.78 4.58
CA TYR A 72 31.88 -12.04 3.91
C TYR A 72 30.64 -12.92 3.78
N ILE A 73 30.65 -13.76 2.74
CA ILE A 73 29.68 -14.85 2.56
C ILE A 73 30.40 -16.19 2.65
N TYR A 74 29.72 -17.21 3.14
CA TYR A 74 30.30 -18.53 3.37
C TYR A 74 29.55 -19.61 2.57
N ALA A 75 30.28 -20.61 2.08
CA ALA A 75 29.65 -21.74 1.41
C ALA A 75 28.63 -22.43 2.34
N GLY A 76 27.45 -22.76 1.80
CA GLY A 76 26.31 -23.28 2.55
C GLY A 76 25.39 -22.21 3.15
N GLN A 77 25.81 -20.94 3.19
CA GLN A 77 24.96 -19.84 3.63
C GLN A 77 23.80 -19.64 2.65
N THR A 78 22.57 -19.49 3.15
CA THR A 78 21.43 -19.12 2.32
C THR A 78 21.25 -17.61 2.30
N LEU A 79 21.27 -17.03 1.10
CA LEU A 79 20.95 -15.63 0.85
C LEU A 79 19.50 -15.50 0.42
N VAL A 80 18.84 -14.50 0.97
CA VAL A 80 17.57 -14.00 0.46
C VAL A 80 17.81 -13.23 -0.82
N LEU A 81 17.00 -13.47 -1.85
CA LEU A 81 17.04 -12.71 -3.09
C LEU A 81 15.77 -11.85 -3.26
N PRO A 82 15.82 -10.81 -4.12
CA PRO A 82 14.64 -10.05 -4.49
C PRO A 82 13.48 -10.93 -4.96
N GLY A 83 12.26 -10.53 -4.60
CA GLY A 83 11.04 -11.29 -4.81
C GLY A 83 10.67 -12.24 -3.67
N ALA A 84 11.54 -12.41 -2.66
CA ALA A 84 11.21 -13.24 -1.50
C ALA A 84 10.00 -12.74 -0.73
N TYR A 85 9.20 -13.68 -0.26
CA TYR A 85 7.96 -13.44 0.47
C TYR A 85 7.89 -14.37 1.68
N TRP A 86 7.60 -13.81 2.84
CA TRP A 86 7.40 -14.58 4.08
C TRP A 86 6.16 -14.06 4.78
N ASP A 87 5.16 -14.92 4.96
CA ASP A 87 3.99 -14.61 5.77
C ASP A 87 4.37 -14.62 7.25
N ASN A 88 4.01 -13.56 7.97
CA ASN A 88 4.29 -13.44 9.39
C ASN A 88 3.15 -14.02 10.24
N GLY A 89 2.05 -14.49 9.61
CA GLY A 89 0.93 -15.14 10.29
C GLY A 89 0.02 -14.18 11.07
N ASN A 90 0.19 -12.88 10.89
CA ASN A 90 -0.57 -11.82 11.57
C ASN A 90 -1.35 -10.92 10.59
N GLY A 91 -1.64 -11.42 9.38
CA GLY A 91 -2.26 -10.66 8.30
C GLY A 91 -1.28 -9.75 7.54
N TYR A 92 0.03 -9.84 7.85
CA TYR A 92 1.09 -9.21 7.10
C TYR A 92 2.17 -10.21 6.69
N ALA A 93 2.84 -9.90 5.60
CA ALA A 93 4.03 -10.58 5.14
C ALA A 93 5.17 -9.58 4.96
N THR A 94 6.40 -10.09 4.95
CA THR A 94 7.52 -9.33 4.43
C THR A 94 7.74 -9.73 2.97
N TYR A 95 7.87 -8.74 2.10
CA TYR A 95 8.20 -8.89 0.69
C TYR A 95 9.51 -8.17 0.37
N VAL A 96 10.38 -8.77 -0.43
CA VAL A 96 11.60 -8.12 -0.92
C VAL A 96 11.35 -7.60 -2.32
N VAL A 97 11.45 -6.29 -2.51
CA VAL A 97 11.22 -5.61 -3.79
C VAL A 97 12.11 -6.23 -4.87
N ALA A 98 11.48 -6.77 -5.91
CA ALA A 98 12.11 -7.31 -7.10
C ALA A 98 12.39 -6.23 -8.14
N ARG A 99 13.26 -6.56 -9.10
CA ARG A 99 13.54 -5.67 -10.22
C ARG A 99 12.27 -5.42 -11.03
N GLY A 100 11.96 -4.15 -11.27
CA GLY A 100 10.77 -3.72 -12.02
C GLY A 100 9.53 -3.51 -11.15
N ASP A 101 9.61 -3.79 -9.85
CA ASP A 101 8.53 -3.45 -8.94
C ASP A 101 8.35 -1.95 -8.81
N THR A 102 7.09 -1.58 -8.62
CA THR A 102 6.67 -0.24 -8.22
C THR A 102 5.73 -0.37 -7.05
N LEU A 103 5.62 0.68 -6.24
CA LEU A 103 4.66 0.69 -5.14
C LEU A 103 3.21 0.44 -5.64
N LYS A 104 2.92 0.88 -6.88
CA LYS A 104 1.64 0.66 -7.57
C LYS A 104 1.40 -0.82 -7.87
N SER A 105 2.36 -1.49 -8.50
CA SER A 105 2.21 -2.91 -8.86
C SER A 105 2.12 -3.78 -7.63
N LEU A 106 2.86 -3.46 -6.56
CA LEU A 106 2.81 -4.18 -5.30
C LEU A 106 1.50 -3.95 -4.54
N ALA A 107 1.02 -2.70 -4.47
CA ALA A 107 -0.28 -2.41 -3.87
C ALA A 107 -1.41 -3.21 -4.55
N ALA A 108 -1.44 -3.20 -5.89
CA ALA A 108 -2.41 -3.99 -6.66
C ALA A 108 -2.25 -5.50 -6.42
N ARG A 109 -1.01 -6.00 -6.40
CA ARG A 109 -0.70 -7.42 -6.15
C ARG A 109 -1.21 -7.92 -4.80
N TYR A 110 -1.08 -7.09 -3.76
CA TYR A 110 -1.44 -7.45 -2.38
C TYR A 110 -2.82 -6.93 -1.96
N GLY A 111 -3.65 -6.48 -2.91
CA GLY A 111 -5.03 -6.06 -2.63
C GLY A 111 -5.13 -4.86 -1.69
N THR A 112 -4.18 -3.92 -1.76
CA THR A 112 -4.12 -2.72 -0.92
C THR A 112 -3.93 -1.45 -1.75
N SER A 113 -3.91 -0.30 -1.10
CA SER A 113 -3.63 0.98 -1.77
C SER A 113 -2.14 1.32 -1.68
N MET A 114 -1.65 2.15 -2.61
CA MET A 114 -0.28 2.66 -2.53
C MET A 114 -0.06 3.45 -1.23
N ASP A 115 -1.07 4.17 -0.74
CA ASP A 115 -0.98 4.97 0.49
C ASP A 115 -0.89 4.08 1.74
N THR A 116 -1.70 3.02 1.79
CA THR A 116 -1.64 2.02 2.87
C THR A 116 -0.28 1.32 2.85
N LEU A 117 0.19 0.91 1.68
CA LEU A 117 1.49 0.25 1.55
C LEU A 117 2.65 1.21 1.88
N ALA A 118 2.56 2.48 1.49
CA ALA A 118 3.55 3.51 1.81
C ALA A 118 3.64 3.76 3.31
N SER A 119 2.50 4.01 3.96
CA SER A 119 2.42 4.31 5.39
C SER A 119 2.87 3.16 6.26
N LEU A 120 2.52 1.91 5.90
CA LEU A 120 2.97 0.70 6.57
C LEU A 120 4.51 0.55 6.58
N ASN A 121 5.20 1.16 5.61
CA ASN A 121 6.64 1.04 5.40
C ASN A 121 7.41 2.34 5.62
N GLY A 122 6.76 3.42 6.07
CA GLY A 122 7.40 4.73 6.22
C GLY A 122 7.93 5.33 4.91
N ILE A 123 7.32 5.01 3.77
CA ILE A 123 7.73 5.53 2.46
C ILE A 123 7.02 6.85 2.18
N TYR A 124 7.77 7.93 2.07
CA TYR A 124 7.22 9.26 1.74
C TYR A 124 7.17 9.54 0.23
N ASN A 125 8.11 8.98 -0.53
CA ASN A 125 8.16 9.12 -1.99
C ASN A 125 7.70 7.82 -2.67
N TYR A 126 6.50 7.86 -3.23
CA TYR A 126 5.80 6.74 -3.88
C TYR A 126 6.55 6.15 -5.08
N ASN A 127 7.46 6.94 -5.67
CA ASN A 127 8.27 6.53 -6.81
C ASN A 127 9.62 5.95 -6.39
N LEU A 128 9.91 5.88 -5.09
CA LEU A 128 11.22 5.52 -4.57
C LEU A 128 11.12 4.28 -3.67
N ILE A 129 11.15 3.12 -4.32
CA ILE A 129 11.46 1.84 -3.69
C ILE A 129 12.68 1.24 -4.39
N TYR A 130 13.52 0.53 -3.64
CA TYR A 130 14.77 -0.01 -4.17
C TYR A 130 14.69 -1.52 -4.30
N GLU A 131 15.27 -2.07 -5.36
CA GLU A 131 15.45 -3.52 -5.47
C GLU A 131 16.19 -4.06 -4.23
N GLY A 132 15.69 -5.14 -3.63
CA GLY A 132 16.21 -5.69 -2.39
C GLY A 132 15.65 -5.06 -1.11
N GLN A 133 14.90 -3.96 -1.20
CA GLN A 133 14.23 -3.36 -0.04
C GLN A 133 13.18 -4.32 0.53
N ARG A 134 13.16 -4.46 1.85
CA ARG A 134 12.13 -5.23 2.55
C ARG A 134 10.93 -4.33 2.83
N LEU A 135 9.75 -4.77 2.41
CA LEU A 135 8.48 -4.12 2.66
C LEU A 135 7.57 -5.05 3.45
N THR A 136 6.88 -4.52 4.45
CA THR A 136 5.72 -5.14 5.04
C THR A 136 4.53 -4.93 4.10
N VAL A 137 3.91 -6.02 3.65
CA VAL A 137 2.74 -6.03 2.77
C VAL A 137 1.60 -6.76 3.48
N PRO A 138 0.33 -6.48 3.17
CA PRO A 138 -0.76 -7.32 3.66
C PRO A 138 -0.64 -8.77 3.16
N SER A 139 -0.89 -9.74 4.03
CA SER A 139 -1.01 -11.16 3.67
C SER A 139 -2.46 -11.61 3.90
N GLY A 140 -3.10 -12.09 2.84
CA GLY A 140 -4.51 -12.48 2.85
C GLY A 140 -4.78 -13.76 3.63
N SER A 141 -4.79 -13.68 4.97
CA SER A 141 -5.55 -14.57 5.86
C SER A 141 -6.65 -13.82 6.63
N ALA A 142 -6.87 -12.54 6.33
CA ALA A 142 -8.11 -11.88 6.69
C ALA A 142 -9.16 -12.20 5.62
N THR A 143 -10.11 -13.07 5.94
CA THR A 143 -11.47 -12.91 5.40
C THR A 143 -11.81 -11.43 5.45
N PRO A 144 -12.38 -10.82 4.39
CA PRO A 144 -12.90 -9.47 4.49
C PRO A 144 -13.85 -9.44 5.67
N GLY A 145 -13.42 -8.88 6.79
CA GLY A 145 -14.34 -8.50 7.85
C GLY A 145 -15.31 -7.56 7.16
N THR A 146 -16.58 -7.93 7.12
CA THR A 146 -17.63 -7.03 6.67
C THR A 146 -17.37 -5.68 7.32
N PRO A 147 -17.18 -4.60 6.53
CA PRO A 147 -17.01 -3.28 7.09
C PRO A 147 -18.15 -3.02 8.08
N PRO A 148 -17.91 -2.40 9.24
CA PRO A 148 -19.02 -1.91 10.04
C PRO A 148 -19.93 -1.09 9.12
N PRO A 149 -21.27 -1.29 9.17
CA PRO A 149 -22.17 -0.64 8.24
C PRO A 149 -21.91 0.86 8.27
N PRO A 150 -21.70 1.50 7.11
CA PRO A 150 -21.47 2.94 7.08
C PRO A 150 -22.65 3.65 7.73
N PRO A 151 -22.44 4.74 8.49
CA PRO A 151 -23.54 5.59 8.90
C PRO A 151 -24.34 5.98 7.65
N PRO A 152 -25.68 6.02 7.71
CA PRO A 152 -26.51 6.19 6.52
C PRO A 152 -26.13 7.48 5.79
N SER A 153 -25.43 7.35 4.66
CA SER A 153 -25.11 8.48 3.81
C SER A 153 -26.23 8.64 2.78
N SER A 154 -27.09 9.61 3.01
CA SER A 154 -28.05 10.11 2.01
C SER A 154 -27.30 10.94 0.96
N GLY A 155 -26.38 10.33 0.19
CA GLY A 155 -25.43 11.06 -0.63
C GLY A 155 -25.37 10.53 -2.06
N LYS A 156 -25.68 11.40 -3.03
CA LYS A 156 -25.48 11.12 -4.46
C LYS A 156 -23.99 10.83 -4.72
N THR A 157 -23.70 9.86 -5.57
CA THR A 157 -22.33 9.59 -6.04
C THR A 157 -22.04 10.33 -7.34
N TYR A 158 -20.76 10.62 -7.61
CA TYR A 158 -20.31 11.27 -8.83
C TYR A 158 -19.10 10.57 -9.41
N VAL A 159 -19.13 10.32 -10.72
CA VAL A 159 -18.00 9.76 -11.47
C VAL A 159 -17.21 10.91 -12.07
N ILE A 160 -15.96 11.08 -11.62
CA ILE A 160 -15.05 12.13 -12.07
C ILE A 160 -14.85 12.04 -13.58
N GLN A 161 -14.99 13.17 -14.27
CA GLN A 161 -14.81 13.27 -15.71
C GLN A 161 -13.41 13.79 -16.05
N LYS A 162 -12.99 13.64 -17.32
CA LYS A 162 -11.72 14.19 -17.79
C LYS A 162 -11.71 15.71 -17.64
N GLY A 163 -10.77 16.25 -16.87
CA GLY A 163 -10.60 17.70 -16.65
C GLY A 163 -11.27 18.24 -15.37
N ASP A 164 -11.91 17.36 -14.60
CA ASP A 164 -12.43 17.69 -13.27
C ASP A 164 -11.31 17.88 -12.24
N THR A 165 -11.57 18.75 -11.28
CA THR A 165 -10.79 18.89 -10.03
C THR A 165 -11.77 18.91 -8.86
N LEU A 166 -11.33 18.52 -7.66
CA LEU A 166 -12.21 18.59 -6.48
C LEU A 166 -12.72 20.01 -6.23
N ARG A 167 -11.92 21.03 -6.56
CA ARG A 167 -12.34 22.43 -6.51
C ARG A 167 -13.53 22.70 -7.43
N LYS A 168 -13.45 22.36 -8.72
CA LYS A 168 -14.53 22.58 -9.68
C LYS A 168 -15.80 21.83 -9.32
N ILE A 169 -15.66 20.60 -8.81
CA ILE A 169 -16.79 19.79 -8.35
C ILE A 169 -17.44 20.44 -7.12
N ALA A 170 -16.64 20.87 -6.15
CA ALA A 170 -17.10 21.55 -4.94
C ALA A 170 -17.84 22.84 -5.27
N ASP A 171 -17.28 23.69 -6.14
CA ASP A 171 -17.90 24.94 -6.58
C ASP A 171 -19.23 24.69 -7.30
N ARG A 172 -19.31 23.63 -8.13
CA ARG A 172 -20.54 23.26 -8.87
C ARG A 172 -21.69 22.87 -7.94
N ILE A 173 -21.39 22.24 -6.81
CA ILE A 173 -22.40 21.74 -5.86
C ILE A 173 -22.53 22.63 -4.62
N GLY A 174 -21.81 23.76 -4.58
CA GLY A 174 -21.89 24.74 -3.50
C GLY A 174 -21.33 24.26 -2.17
N VAL A 175 -20.28 23.42 -2.18
CA VAL A 175 -19.61 22.93 -0.96
C VAL A 175 -18.12 23.28 -0.98
N THR A 176 -17.40 23.00 0.10
CA THR A 176 -15.93 23.12 0.11
C THR A 176 -15.26 21.81 -0.31
N VAL A 177 -14.01 21.89 -0.77
CA VAL A 177 -13.19 20.69 -1.02
C VAL A 177 -13.08 19.83 0.24
N ASN A 178 -12.97 20.44 1.43
CA ASN A 178 -12.89 19.72 2.69
C ASN A 178 -14.17 18.94 3.01
N ASP A 179 -15.35 19.46 2.63
CA ASP A 179 -16.61 18.73 2.78
C ASP A 179 -16.64 17.47 1.91
N ILE A 180 -16.11 17.57 0.68
CA ILE A 180 -15.96 16.41 -0.18
C ILE A 180 -14.96 15.43 0.45
N LEU A 181 -13.82 15.89 0.95
CA LEU A 181 -12.82 15.00 1.58
C LEU A 181 -13.36 14.32 2.85
N ALA A 182 -14.18 15.01 3.64
CA ALA A 182 -14.77 14.46 4.87
C ALA A 182 -15.64 13.24 4.62
N VAL A 183 -16.36 13.20 3.50
CA VAL A 183 -17.20 12.05 3.08
C VAL A 183 -16.50 11.11 2.10
N ASN A 184 -15.23 11.39 1.78
CA ASN A 184 -14.37 10.56 0.95
C ASN A 184 -13.01 10.33 1.62
N PRO A 185 -12.97 9.60 2.76
CA PRO A 185 -11.72 9.30 3.45
C PRO A 185 -10.72 8.53 2.57
N GLN A 186 -11.17 7.94 1.46
CA GLN A 186 -10.32 7.32 0.45
C GLN A 186 -9.49 8.31 -0.39
N ILE A 187 -9.79 9.61 -0.34
CA ILE A 187 -9.04 10.65 -1.07
C ILE A 187 -7.98 11.25 -0.14
N ILE A 188 -6.78 10.68 -0.18
CA ILE A 188 -5.64 11.14 0.63
C ILE A 188 -5.03 12.42 0.03
N ASN A 189 -4.93 12.51 -1.30
CA ASN A 189 -4.40 13.69 -1.98
C ASN A 189 -5.49 14.39 -2.82
N PRO A 190 -5.96 15.57 -2.38
CA PRO A 190 -7.02 16.32 -3.06
C PRO A 190 -6.68 16.74 -4.50
N ASN A 191 -5.39 16.81 -4.83
CA ASN A 191 -4.89 17.23 -6.14
C ASN A 191 -4.65 16.05 -7.11
N ARG A 192 -4.90 14.81 -6.69
CA ARG A 192 -4.70 13.60 -7.50
C ARG A 192 -5.96 12.76 -7.55
N ILE A 193 -6.94 13.25 -8.31
CA ILE A 193 -8.17 12.53 -8.65
C ILE A 193 -8.13 12.10 -10.12
N TYR A 194 -8.79 11.00 -10.47
CA TYR A 194 -8.72 10.41 -11.82
C TYR A 194 -10.09 10.34 -12.49
N ALA A 195 -10.13 10.53 -13.81
CA ALA A 195 -11.35 10.29 -14.57
C ALA A 195 -11.81 8.82 -14.42
N GLY A 196 -13.12 8.62 -14.26
CA GLY A 196 -13.72 7.32 -13.95
C GLY A 196 -13.74 6.97 -12.45
N GLN A 197 -13.08 7.74 -11.59
CA GLN A 197 -13.14 7.55 -10.14
C GLN A 197 -14.51 8.00 -9.60
N THR A 198 -15.19 7.12 -8.87
CA THR A 198 -16.44 7.45 -8.17
C THR A 198 -16.13 8.03 -6.79
N ILE A 199 -16.73 9.18 -6.49
CA ILE A 199 -16.66 9.84 -5.18
C ILE A 199 -18.08 10.02 -4.62
N ASN A 200 -18.21 10.00 -3.30
CA ASN A 200 -19.42 10.39 -2.61
C ASN A 200 -19.52 11.91 -2.65
N LEU A 201 -20.67 12.47 -3.03
CA LEU A 201 -20.87 13.90 -2.86
C LEU A 201 -21.49 14.15 -1.48
N PRO A 202 -20.96 15.12 -0.71
CA PRO A 202 -21.64 15.58 0.49
C PRO A 202 -22.99 16.19 0.10
N ALA A 203 -23.92 16.27 1.06
CA ALA A 203 -25.12 17.05 0.87
C ALA A 203 -24.75 18.50 0.52
N ALA A 204 -25.48 19.11 -0.43
CA ALA A 204 -25.23 20.49 -0.80
C ALA A 204 -25.36 21.39 0.44
N ALA A 205 -24.37 22.28 0.64
CA ALA A 205 -24.34 23.11 1.83
C ALA A 205 -25.56 24.02 1.84
N SER A 206 -26.32 23.98 2.92
CA SER A 206 -27.47 24.86 3.12
C SER A 206 -27.05 26.02 4.00
N TYR A 207 -27.44 27.24 3.63
CA TYR A 207 -27.10 28.45 4.36
C TYR A 207 -28.36 29.12 4.91
N TYR A 208 -28.23 29.70 6.10
CA TYR A 208 -29.28 30.46 6.76
C TYR A 208 -28.75 31.83 7.16
N THR A 209 -29.57 32.86 6.93
CA THR A 209 -29.24 34.23 7.37
C THR A 209 -29.88 34.46 8.73
N VAL A 210 -29.07 34.76 9.74
CA VAL A 210 -29.48 35.01 11.12
C VAL A 210 -30.50 36.14 11.16
N GLN A 211 -31.63 35.90 11.82
CA GLN A 211 -32.71 36.86 12.02
C GLN A 211 -32.69 37.40 13.46
N SER A 212 -33.45 38.48 13.71
CA SER A 212 -33.58 39.04 15.06
C SER A 212 -34.13 38.00 16.03
N GLY A 213 -33.45 37.80 17.16
CA GLY A 213 -33.84 36.85 18.21
C GLY A 213 -33.33 35.41 18.01
N ASP A 214 -32.55 35.16 16.96
CA ASP A 214 -31.90 33.87 16.74
C ASP A 214 -30.74 33.64 17.71
N THR A 215 -30.54 32.36 18.02
CA THR A 215 -29.33 31.84 18.66
C THR A 215 -28.87 30.62 17.88
N LEU A 216 -27.58 30.26 17.94
CA LEU A 216 -27.09 29.04 17.27
C LEU A 216 -27.87 27.79 17.73
N LYS A 217 -28.30 27.74 18.99
CA LYS A 217 -29.14 26.65 19.51
C LYS A 217 -30.51 26.59 18.82
N LYS A 218 -31.18 27.73 18.61
CA LYS A 218 -32.48 27.80 17.90
C LYS A 218 -32.33 27.46 16.43
N ILE A 219 -31.25 27.93 15.80
CA ILE A 219 -30.94 27.61 14.39
C ILE A 219 -30.67 26.11 14.24
N ALA A 220 -29.83 25.53 15.10
CA ALA A 220 -29.53 24.10 15.07
C ALA A 220 -30.81 23.24 15.18
N ALA A 221 -31.66 23.57 16.16
CA ALA A 221 -32.96 22.92 16.34
C ALA A 221 -33.89 23.06 15.13
N ARG A 222 -33.94 24.26 14.51
CA ARG A 222 -34.75 24.50 13.31
C ARG A 222 -34.34 23.62 12.13
N PHE A 223 -33.04 23.41 11.95
CA PHE A 223 -32.49 22.63 10.83
C PHE A 223 -32.23 21.16 11.16
N GLY A 224 -32.65 20.71 12.35
CA GLY A 224 -32.51 19.31 12.77
C GLY A 224 -31.05 18.86 12.94
N VAL A 225 -30.13 19.80 13.20
CA VAL A 225 -28.71 19.51 13.45
C VAL A 225 -28.38 19.73 14.92
N THR A 226 -27.36 19.04 15.42
CA THR A 226 -26.88 19.29 16.80
C THR A 226 -26.16 20.63 16.86
N LEU A 227 -26.18 21.29 18.03
CA LEU A 227 -25.44 22.54 18.23
C LEU A 227 -23.94 22.36 17.93
N ASP A 228 -23.36 21.24 18.36
CA ASP A 228 -21.95 20.92 18.12
C ASP A 228 -21.64 20.72 16.63
N ALA A 229 -22.53 20.05 15.90
CA ALA A 229 -22.39 19.91 14.44
C ALA A 229 -22.51 21.28 13.75
N LEU A 230 -23.46 22.13 14.19
CA LEU A 230 -23.60 23.48 13.66
C LEU A 230 -22.35 24.33 13.92
N ILE A 231 -21.75 24.24 15.11
CA ILE A 231 -20.49 24.94 15.43
C ILE A 231 -19.35 24.42 14.55
N ALA A 232 -19.22 23.10 14.41
CA ALA A 232 -18.19 22.48 13.57
C ALA A 232 -18.29 22.89 12.09
N LEU A 233 -19.51 23.09 11.58
CA LEU A 233 -19.78 23.60 10.23
C LEU A 233 -19.42 25.08 10.05
N ASN A 234 -19.28 25.83 11.15
CA ASN A 234 -19.05 27.28 11.13
C ASN A 234 -17.81 27.69 11.94
N PRO A 235 -16.60 27.21 11.58
CA PRO A 235 -15.37 27.54 12.29
C PRO A 235 -15.03 29.05 12.29
N GLN A 236 -15.66 29.83 11.41
CA GLN A 236 -15.57 31.29 11.41
C GLN A 236 -16.26 31.96 12.61
N ILE A 237 -17.21 31.27 13.28
CA ILE A 237 -17.91 31.79 14.46
C ILE A 237 -17.10 31.47 15.70
N LYS A 238 -16.23 32.41 16.10
CA LYS A 238 -15.33 32.25 17.25
C LYS A 238 -16.04 32.33 18.60
N ASP A 239 -17.13 33.10 18.68
CA ASP A 239 -17.94 33.27 19.89
C ASP A 239 -19.37 32.81 19.60
N ILE A 240 -19.72 31.64 20.15
CA ILE A 240 -21.00 30.94 19.95
C ILE A 240 -22.18 31.79 20.44
N ASN A 241 -21.94 32.71 21.38
CA ASN A 241 -22.96 33.58 21.95
C ASN A 241 -23.12 34.91 21.18
N LYS A 242 -22.27 35.17 20.18
CA LYS A 242 -22.28 36.42 19.40
C LYS A 242 -22.47 36.14 17.92
N ILE A 243 -23.73 35.95 17.54
CA ILE A 243 -24.18 35.98 16.15
C ILE A 243 -25.00 37.26 15.90
N TYR A 244 -24.87 37.83 14.70
CA TYR A 244 -25.51 39.10 14.34
C TYR A 244 -26.61 38.88 13.31
N VAL A 245 -27.67 39.68 13.37
CA VAL A 245 -28.70 39.71 12.32
C VAL A 245 -28.04 40.00 10.97
N GLY A 246 -28.40 39.23 9.95
CA GLY A 246 -27.78 39.29 8.62
C GLY A 246 -26.52 38.43 8.45
N GLN A 247 -25.99 37.83 9.53
CA GLN A 247 -24.87 36.91 9.43
C GLN A 247 -25.30 35.61 8.76
N VAL A 248 -24.49 35.11 7.82
CA VAL A 248 -24.74 33.83 7.15
C VAL A 248 -24.11 32.69 7.93
N VAL A 249 -24.91 31.67 8.23
CA VAL A 249 -24.55 30.46 8.95
C VAL A 249 -24.80 29.27 8.05
N ARG A 250 -23.80 28.38 7.91
CA ARG A 250 -23.97 27.10 7.24
C ARG A 250 -24.71 26.14 8.18
N VAL A 251 -25.81 25.56 7.73
CA VAL A 251 -26.69 24.74 8.56
C VAL A 251 -26.65 23.25 8.23
N GLN A 252 -26.22 22.87 7.01
CA GLN A 252 -26.01 21.49 6.56
C GLN A 252 -24.83 21.45 5.58
#